data_AF-A0A914CSH4-F1
#
_entry.id   AF-A0A914CSH4-F1
#
_cell.length_a   1.000
_cell.length_b   1.000
_cell.length_c   1.000
_cell.angle_alpha   90.00
_cell.angle_beta   90.00
_cell.angle_gamma   90.00
#
_symmetry.space_group_name_H-M   'P 1'
#
loop_
_entity.id
_entity.type
_entity.pdbx_description
1 polymer ?
#
loop_
_entity_poly.entity_id
_entity_poly.type
_entity_poly.pdbx_seq_one_letter_code
_entity_poly.pdbx_strand_id
1 'polypeptide(L)'
;MGSAENRHTGCPKKRDIPEDAVGRPTHGPLYNKHSSDLTNKTLLNLCYCSYGPDHCDYDKTCVKDDWAACFHAMQEVYNEETRRQETWHTYGCAPLERGSDASWLTCNAWRTPHASLKSIACCYEGNYCNLNITPPTYINENEIKD
;
A
#
# COMPACT_ATOMS: atom_id res chain seq x y z
N MET A 1 47.08 -28.81 -10.62
CA MET A 1 46.56 -29.73 -9.60
C MET A 1 45.61 -28.94 -8.70
N GLY A 2 44.39 -29.44 -8.49
CA GLY A 2 43.50 -28.98 -7.40
C GLY A 2 42.18 -28.36 -7.84
N SER A 3 41.12 -29.17 -7.83
CA SER A 3 39.70 -28.83 -7.98
C SER A 3 39.09 -28.21 -6.71
N ALA A 4 37.83 -27.74 -6.88
CA ALA A 4 36.76 -27.55 -5.87
C ALA A 4 36.83 -26.24 -5.06
N GLU A 5 35.74 -25.53 -4.72
CA GLU A 5 34.36 -25.99 -4.47
C GLU A 5 33.39 -24.80 -4.37
N ASN A 6 32.12 -25.09 -4.67
CA ASN A 6 30.94 -24.24 -4.56
C ASN A 6 30.61 -23.94 -3.07
N ARG A 7 30.14 -22.74 -2.72
CA ARG A 7 29.37 -22.51 -1.48
C ARG A 7 28.47 -21.27 -1.58
N HIS A 8 27.17 -21.52 -1.62
CA HIS A 8 26.10 -20.53 -1.44
C HIS A 8 26.24 -19.79 -0.12
N THR A 9 26.11 -18.46 -0.11
CA THR A 9 25.58 -17.71 1.05
C THR A 9 25.00 -16.37 0.62
N GLY A 10 23.67 -16.22 0.78
CA GLY A 10 23.05 -14.95 1.19
C GLY A 10 22.43 -14.09 0.09
N CYS A 11 21.13 -13.85 0.20
CA CYS A 11 20.48 -12.68 -0.39
C CYS A 11 21.20 -11.41 0.11
N PRO A 12 21.66 -10.50 -0.78
CA PRO A 12 22.44 -9.35 -0.35
C PRO A 12 21.62 -8.43 0.55
N LYS A 13 22.21 -8.06 1.70
CA LYS A 13 21.69 -7.04 2.61
C LYS A 13 21.35 -5.77 1.82
N LYS A 14 20.26 -5.09 2.21
CA LYS A 14 19.80 -3.81 1.68
C LYS A 14 21.01 -2.97 1.25
N ARG A 15 21.15 -2.75 -0.06
CA ARG A 15 22.16 -1.83 -0.57
C ARG A 15 21.75 -0.44 -0.13
N ASP A 16 22.53 0.15 0.76
CA ASP A 16 22.34 1.54 1.16
C ASP A 16 22.41 2.43 -0.07
N ILE A 17 21.48 3.38 -0.17
CA ILE A 17 21.42 4.33 -1.28
C ILE A 17 22.71 5.19 -1.25
N PRO A 18 23.45 5.31 -2.37
CA PRO A 18 24.69 6.08 -2.46
C PRO A 18 24.52 7.51 -1.94
N GLU A 19 25.56 8.05 -1.30
CA GLU A 19 25.45 9.31 -0.57
C GLU A 19 25.20 10.53 -1.46
N ASP A 20 25.64 10.42 -2.69
CA ASP A 20 25.59 11.39 -3.78
C ASP A 20 24.39 11.19 -4.71
N ALA A 21 23.51 10.22 -4.42
CA ALA A 21 22.33 9.98 -5.24
C ALA A 21 21.44 11.23 -5.27
N VAL A 22 21.18 11.73 -6.48
CA VAL A 22 20.23 12.82 -6.69
C VAL A 22 18.85 12.38 -6.20
N GLY A 23 18.29 13.08 -5.22
CA GLY A 23 17.01 12.74 -4.59
C GLY A 23 17.09 11.82 -3.36
N ARG A 24 18.29 11.59 -2.81
CA ARG A 24 18.45 10.90 -1.52
C ARG A 24 17.66 11.64 -0.42
N PRO A 25 16.71 10.99 0.28
CA PRO A 25 15.97 11.64 1.36
C PRO A 25 16.95 12.10 2.45
N THR A 26 16.94 13.38 2.79
CA THR A 26 17.79 13.97 3.85
C THR A 26 17.34 13.57 5.25
N HIS A 27 16.20 12.90 5.35
CA HIS A 27 15.66 12.32 6.56
C HIS A 27 15.54 10.80 6.36
N GLY A 28 15.93 10.02 7.37
CA GLY A 28 15.78 8.55 7.33
C GLY A 28 14.32 8.14 7.08
N PRO A 29 14.04 6.83 6.86
CA PRO A 29 12.67 6.38 6.64
C PRO A 29 11.78 6.94 7.73
N LEU A 30 10.82 7.76 7.34
CA LEU A 30 9.83 8.33 8.24
C LEU A 30 8.93 7.17 8.67
N TYR A 31 9.39 6.43 9.67
CA TYR A 31 8.50 5.63 10.48
C TYR A 31 7.60 6.66 11.16
N ASN A 32 6.31 6.65 10.82
CA ASN A 32 5.30 7.50 11.45
C ASN A 32 5.23 7.12 12.93
N LYS A 33 6.12 7.70 13.72
CA LYS A 33 6.03 7.66 15.17
C LYS A 33 4.90 8.62 15.51
N HIS A 34 3.72 8.06 15.70
CA HIS A 34 2.52 8.77 16.16
C HIS A 34 2.89 9.73 17.29
N SER A 35 2.86 11.03 17.00
CA SER A 35 2.98 12.08 17.99
C SER A 35 1.72 12.05 18.84
N SER A 36 1.91 11.78 20.13
CA SER A 36 0.91 11.69 21.17
C SER A 36 0.32 13.06 21.53
N ASP A 37 -0.30 13.74 20.57
CA ASP A 37 -1.09 14.95 20.84
C ASP A 37 -2.56 14.70 20.46
N LEU A 38 -3.22 13.96 21.35
CA LEU A 38 -4.62 13.56 21.29
C LEU A 38 -5.52 14.68 21.80
N THR A 39 -5.76 15.71 20.99
CA THR A 39 -6.96 16.55 21.19
C THR A 39 -7.63 16.85 19.84
N ASN A 40 -8.84 16.29 19.66
CA ASN A 40 -9.80 16.45 18.56
C ASN A 40 -9.43 15.99 17.13
N LYS A 41 -8.17 15.94 16.70
CA LYS A 41 -7.80 15.48 15.34
C LYS A 41 -7.96 13.96 15.14
N THR A 42 -7.96 13.21 16.23
CA THR A 42 -8.04 11.74 16.24
C THR A 42 -9.44 11.17 15.98
N LEU A 43 -10.48 12.01 15.92
CA LEU A 43 -11.86 11.55 15.72
C LEU A 43 -12.33 11.54 14.26
N LEU A 44 -11.53 11.98 13.27
CA LEU A 44 -11.98 12.14 11.88
C LEU A 44 -11.11 11.49 10.79
N ASN A 45 -10.08 10.72 11.17
CA ASN A 45 -9.09 10.18 10.23
C ASN A 45 -8.82 8.67 10.43
N LEU A 46 -9.74 7.94 11.05
CA LEU A 46 -9.59 6.48 11.19
C LEU A 46 -9.97 5.76 9.90
N CYS A 47 -9.15 4.80 9.47
CA CYS A 47 -9.45 3.88 8.38
C CYS A 47 -9.45 2.44 8.89
N TYR A 48 -10.23 1.56 8.24
CA TYR A 48 -10.05 0.12 8.44
C TYR A 48 -8.73 -0.33 7.79
N CYS A 49 -8.01 -1.24 8.46
CA CYS A 49 -6.70 -1.73 8.05
C CYS A 49 -6.67 -3.26 8.08
N SER A 50 -6.38 -3.88 6.93
CA SER A 50 -6.38 -5.34 6.79
C SER A 50 -4.99 -5.97 6.82
N TYR A 51 -3.94 -5.17 7.02
CA TYR A 51 -2.56 -5.66 7.11
C TYR A 51 -2.28 -6.32 8.48
N GLY A 52 -1.07 -6.86 8.60
CA GLY A 52 -0.54 -7.38 9.86
C GLY A 52 -0.24 -6.29 10.89
N PRO A 53 0.14 -6.68 12.12
CA PRO A 53 0.42 -5.75 13.23
C PRO A 53 1.59 -4.79 12.96
N ASP A 54 2.42 -5.05 11.95
CA ASP A 54 3.51 -4.17 11.55
C ASP A 54 3.04 -2.89 10.85
N HIS A 55 1.79 -2.87 10.35
CA HIS A 55 1.24 -1.79 9.53
C HIS A 55 -0.10 -1.26 10.03
N CYS A 56 -0.83 -2.06 10.81
CA CYS A 56 -2.07 -1.65 11.47
C CYS A 56 -1.83 -1.47 12.97
N ASP A 57 -2.57 -0.54 13.56
CA ASP A 57 -2.75 -0.49 15.00
C ASP A 57 -3.53 -1.71 15.52
N TYR A 58 -3.49 -1.94 16.84
CA TYR A 58 -4.05 -3.13 17.50
C TYR A 58 -5.52 -3.41 17.13
N ASP A 59 -6.31 -2.38 16.85
CA ASP A 59 -7.75 -2.51 16.57
C ASP A 59 -8.09 -2.67 15.07
N LYS A 60 -7.14 -3.15 14.25
CA LYS A 60 -7.32 -3.24 12.77
C LYS A 60 -7.60 -1.88 12.15
N THR A 61 -6.93 -0.86 12.67
CA THR A 61 -7.09 0.52 12.22
C THR A 61 -5.76 1.10 11.78
N CYS A 62 -5.83 2.22 11.07
CA CYS A 62 -4.73 3.15 10.95
C CYS A 62 -5.31 4.57 10.96
N VAL A 63 -4.51 5.54 11.37
CA VAL A 63 -4.90 6.97 11.33
C VAL A 63 -4.15 7.64 10.18
N LYS A 64 -4.91 8.19 9.23
CA LYS A 64 -4.35 8.93 8.09
C LYS A 64 -4.02 10.38 8.44
N ASP A 65 -3.09 10.99 7.69
CA ASP A 65 -2.87 12.43 7.77
C ASP A 65 -4.09 13.22 7.29
N ASP A 66 -4.16 14.49 7.69
CA ASP A 66 -5.16 15.41 7.14
C ASP A 66 -4.98 15.48 5.61
N TRP A 67 -6.07 15.32 4.87
CA TRP A 67 -6.11 15.27 3.39
C TRP A 67 -5.55 14.00 2.73
N ALA A 68 -4.93 13.09 3.48
CA ALA A 68 -4.70 11.74 2.97
C ALA A 68 -6.03 10.98 2.80
N ALA A 69 -5.98 9.85 2.09
CA ALA A 69 -7.14 8.99 1.85
C ALA A 69 -7.08 7.71 2.69
N CYS A 70 -8.25 7.16 3.02
CA CYS A 70 -8.38 5.73 3.24
C CYS A 70 -8.53 5.05 1.88
N PHE A 71 -8.07 3.81 1.74
CA PHE A 71 -8.26 3.02 0.52
C PHE A 71 -8.91 1.66 0.80
N HIS A 72 -9.59 1.17 -0.23
CA HIS A 72 -9.96 -0.23 -0.44
C HIS A 72 -9.41 -0.63 -1.81
N ALA A 73 -8.62 -1.70 -1.86
CA ALA A 73 -8.09 -2.25 -3.09
C ALA A 73 -8.50 -3.72 -3.24
N MET A 74 -8.78 -4.10 -4.49
CA MET A 74 -9.02 -5.47 -4.89
C MET A 74 -7.84 -5.95 -5.74
N GLN A 75 -7.60 -7.26 -5.71
CA GLN A 75 -6.66 -7.93 -6.59
C GLN A 75 -7.18 -9.32 -6.94
N GLU A 76 -7.12 -9.71 -8.22
CA GLU A 76 -7.33 -11.12 -8.58
C GLU A 76 -6.05 -11.91 -8.34
N VAL A 77 -6.19 -12.98 -7.55
CA VAL A 77 -5.10 -13.88 -7.19
C VAL A 77 -5.54 -15.29 -7.51
N TYR A 78 -4.68 -16.03 -8.21
CA TYR A 78 -4.94 -17.44 -8.48
C TYR A 78 -4.63 -18.27 -7.22
N ASN A 79 -5.66 -18.93 -6.69
CA ASN A 79 -5.51 -19.85 -5.58
C ASN A 79 -5.21 -21.25 -6.12
N GLU A 80 -3.99 -21.73 -5.86
CA GLU A 80 -3.52 -23.04 -6.36
C GLU A 80 -4.26 -24.23 -5.73
N GLU A 81 -4.72 -24.10 -4.49
CA GLU A 81 -5.42 -25.15 -3.75
C GLU A 81 -6.83 -25.35 -4.30
N THR A 82 -7.57 -24.25 -4.48
CA THR A 82 -8.94 -24.29 -5.02
C THR A 82 -8.98 -24.33 -6.55
N ARG A 83 -7.83 -24.09 -7.21
CA ARG A 83 -7.65 -23.94 -8.66
C ARG A 83 -8.61 -22.92 -9.27
N ARG A 84 -8.82 -21.80 -8.57
CA ARG A 84 -9.75 -20.74 -8.96
C ARG A 84 -9.08 -19.37 -8.85
N GLN A 85 -9.54 -18.44 -9.67
CA GLN A 85 -9.28 -17.03 -9.44
C GLN A 85 -10.13 -16.57 -8.26
N GLU A 86 -9.51 -15.94 -7.28
CA GLU A 86 -10.15 -15.40 -6.09
C GLU A 86 -9.86 -13.90 -6.00
N THR A 87 -10.85 -13.13 -5.56
CA THR A 87 -10.69 -11.70 -5.32
C THR A 87 -10.19 -11.47 -3.90
N TRP A 88 -9.00 -10.90 -3.78
CA TRP A 88 -8.43 -10.49 -2.50
C TRP A 88 -8.69 -9.01 -2.24
N HIS A 89 -9.14 -8.71 -1.03
CA HIS A 89 -9.48 -7.37 -0.58
C HIS A 89 -8.43 -6.87 0.42
N THR A 90 -7.97 -5.64 0.21
CA THR A 90 -7.00 -4.97 1.08
C THR A 90 -7.45 -3.55 1.42
N TYR A 91 -7.21 -3.13 2.65
CA TYR A 91 -7.68 -1.87 3.21
C TYR A 91 -6.57 -1.20 4.01
N GLY A 92 -6.52 0.13 3.97
CA GLY A 92 -5.59 0.88 4.82
C GLY A 92 -5.60 2.39 4.57
N CYS A 93 -4.55 3.04 5.05
CA CYS A 93 -4.31 4.48 4.91
C CYS A 93 -3.34 4.72 3.75
N ALA A 94 -3.69 5.61 2.84
CA ALA A 94 -2.78 6.07 1.80
C ALA A 94 -1.78 7.07 2.41
N PRO A 95 -0.50 7.04 2.00
CA PRO A 95 0.51 7.95 2.54
C PRO A 95 0.27 9.39 2.09
N LEU A 96 0.66 10.35 2.91
CA LEU A 96 0.86 11.74 2.52
C LEU A 96 2.33 12.08 2.75
N GLU A 97 3.18 12.00 1.72
CA GLU A 97 4.53 12.52 1.91
C GLU A 97 4.47 14.05 1.85
N ARG A 98 5.23 14.75 2.69
CA ARG A 98 5.23 16.21 2.72
C ARG A 98 5.57 16.77 1.33
N GLY A 99 4.61 17.49 0.75
CA GLY A 99 4.78 18.15 -0.55
C GLY A 99 4.61 17.24 -1.77
N SER A 100 4.19 15.98 -1.60
CA SER A 100 3.80 15.10 -2.70
C SER A 100 2.36 14.60 -2.50
N ASP A 101 1.58 14.57 -3.58
CA ASP A 101 0.24 13.98 -3.58
C ASP A 101 0.36 12.43 -3.60
N ALA A 102 1.08 11.84 -2.65
CA ALA A 102 1.31 10.39 -2.60
C ALA A 102 0.00 9.58 -2.48
N SER A 103 -0.98 10.14 -1.79
CA SER A 103 -2.35 9.60 -1.75
C SER A 103 -2.97 9.62 -3.15
N TRP A 104 -2.77 10.68 -3.93
CA TRP A 104 -3.25 10.74 -5.32
C TRP A 104 -2.64 9.63 -6.18
N LEU A 105 -1.33 9.40 -6.08
CA LEU A 105 -0.66 8.32 -6.82
C LEU A 105 -1.22 6.95 -6.43
N THR A 106 -1.41 6.72 -5.13
CA THR A 106 -2.01 5.48 -4.61
C THR A 106 -3.43 5.29 -5.14
N CYS A 107 -4.27 6.32 -5.04
CA CYS A 107 -5.68 6.26 -5.47
C CYS A 107 -5.85 6.18 -7.00
N ASN A 108 -4.81 6.51 -7.77
CA ASN A 108 -4.77 6.35 -9.22
C ASN A 108 -3.88 5.19 -9.67
N ALA A 109 -3.46 4.31 -8.74
CA ALA A 109 -2.59 3.19 -9.08
C ALA A 109 -3.21 2.29 -10.16
N TRP A 110 -4.53 2.16 -10.20
CA TRP A 110 -5.27 1.40 -11.23
C TRP A 110 -4.98 1.86 -12.68
N ARG A 111 -4.48 3.09 -12.89
CA ARG A 111 -4.15 3.63 -14.22
C ARG A 111 -2.82 3.14 -14.79
N THR A 112 -2.02 2.46 -13.97
CA THR A 112 -0.73 1.93 -14.39
C THR A 112 -0.90 0.44 -14.72
N PRO A 113 -0.28 -0.08 -15.80
CA PRO A 113 -0.28 -1.50 -16.07
C PRO A 113 0.32 -2.29 -14.91
N HIS A 114 -0.45 -3.22 -14.35
CA HIS A 114 -0.02 -4.14 -13.29
C HIS A 114 0.14 -5.54 -13.85
N ALA A 115 1.09 -6.31 -13.32
CA ALA A 115 1.26 -7.72 -13.68
C ALA A 115 0.06 -8.61 -13.27
N SER A 116 -0.78 -8.11 -12.37
CA SER A 116 -2.03 -8.75 -11.92
C SER A 116 -3.11 -7.68 -11.90
N LEU A 117 -4.36 -8.07 -12.13
CA LEU A 117 -5.49 -7.16 -12.11
C LEU A 117 -5.59 -6.52 -10.71
N LYS A 118 -5.34 -5.20 -10.61
CA LYS A 118 -5.41 -4.39 -9.37
C LYS A 118 -6.32 -3.18 -9.52
N SER A 119 -7.34 -3.09 -8.68
CA SER A 119 -8.33 -2.00 -8.67
C SER A 119 -8.32 -1.37 -7.29
N ILE A 120 -8.50 -0.06 -7.22
CA ILE A 120 -8.43 0.68 -5.97
C ILE A 120 -9.45 1.82 -5.98
N ALA A 121 -10.10 2.04 -4.85
CA ALA A 121 -10.92 3.20 -4.57
C ALA A 121 -10.47 3.85 -3.26
N CYS A 122 -10.68 5.16 -3.20
CA CYS A 122 -10.28 5.99 -2.07
C CYS A 122 -11.43 6.86 -1.58
N CYS A 123 -11.40 7.19 -0.29
CA CYS A 123 -12.26 8.16 0.35
C CYS A 123 -11.44 9.02 1.30
N TYR A 124 -11.81 10.30 1.42
CA TYR A 124 -11.02 11.30 2.14
C TYR A 124 -11.65 11.73 3.46
N GLU A 125 -12.96 11.57 3.60
CA GLU A 125 -13.75 12.08 4.72
C GLU A 125 -14.50 10.94 5.43
N GLY A 126 -14.62 11.08 6.75
CA GLY A 126 -15.33 10.14 7.62
C GLY A 126 -14.48 8.97 8.10
N ASN A 127 -14.78 8.51 9.32
CA ASN A 127 -14.11 7.34 9.88
C ASN A 127 -14.57 6.06 9.17
N TYR A 128 -13.62 5.16 8.93
CA TYR A 128 -13.82 3.86 8.30
C TYR A 128 -14.52 3.96 6.95
N CYS A 129 -14.40 5.10 6.25
CA CYS A 129 -15.08 5.33 4.98
C CYS A 129 -14.73 4.25 3.94
N ASN A 130 -13.56 3.63 4.06
CA ASN A 130 -13.09 2.59 3.15
C ASN A 130 -13.85 1.26 3.25
N LEU A 131 -14.67 1.06 4.29
CA LEU A 131 -15.60 -0.08 4.36
C LEU A 131 -16.82 0.11 3.44
N ASN A 132 -17.17 1.35 3.11
CA ASN A 132 -18.40 1.69 2.38
C ASN A 132 -18.15 2.04 0.91
N ILE A 133 -16.91 1.93 0.43
CA ILE A 133 -16.57 2.13 -0.99
C ILE A 133 -16.21 0.80 -1.62
N THR A 134 -16.62 0.62 -2.88
CA THR A 134 -16.31 -0.56 -3.68
C THR A 134 -15.45 -0.13 -4.86
N PRO A 135 -14.20 -0.62 -4.96
CA PRO A 135 -13.38 -0.45 -6.15
C PRO A 135 -14.13 -0.89 -7.41
N PRO A 136 -13.98 -0.16 -8.53
CA PRO A 136 -14.57 -0.58 -9.77
C PRO A 136 -14.07 -1.97 -10.16
N THR A 137 -14.95 -2.79 -10.71
CA THR A 137 -14.57 -4.10 -11.25
C THR A 137 -13.58 -3.93 -12.40
N TYR A 138 -12.68 -4.90 -12.57
CA TYR A 138 -11.81 -4.94 -13.73
C TYR A 138 -12.62 -4.99 -14.99
N ILE A 139 -12.37 -4.05 -15.90
CA ILE A 139 -12.73 -4.24 -17.29
C ILE A 139 -11.47 -4.82 -17.92
N ASN A 140 -11.53 -6.07 -18.39
CA ASN A 140 -10.47 -6.59 -19.24
C ASN A 140 -10.33 -5.63 -20.42
N GLU A 141 -9.14 -5.05 -20.67
CA GLU A 141 -8.95 -4.17 -21.84
C GLU A 141 -9.25 -4.89 -23.18
N ASN A 142 -9.30 -6.23 -23.15
CA ASN A 142 -9.73 -7.06 -24.27
C ASN A 142 -11.26 -7.10 -24.48
N GLU A 143 -12.07 -6.66 -23.50
CA GLU A 143 -13.54 -6.55 -23.59
C GLU A 143 -14.00 -5.15 -24.03
N ILE A 144 -13.08 -4.18 -24.16
CA ILE A 144 -13.36 -2.80 -24.65
C ILE A 144 -13.12 -2.69 -26.18
N LYS A 145 -12.99 -3.82 -26.87
CA LYS A 145 -12.86 -3.86 -28.33
C LYS A 145 -14.19 -4.26 -28.97
N ASP A 146 -15.15 -3.34 -28.99
CA ASP A 146 -16.27 -3.34 -29.93
C ASP A 146 -16.29 -2.03 -30.72
#